data_AF-E3NB01-F1
#
_entry.id   AF-E3NB01-F1
#
_cell.length_a   1.000
_cell.length_b   1.000
_cell.length_c   1.000
_cell.angle_alpha   90.00
_cell.angle_beta   90.00
_cell.angle_gamma   90.00
#
_symmetry.space_group_name_H-M   'P 1'
#
loop_
_entity.id
_entity.type
_entity.pdbx_description
1 polymer ?
#
loop_
_entity_poly.entity_id
_entity_poly.type
_entity_poly.pdbx_seq_one_letter_code
_entity_poly.pdbx_strand_id
1 'polypeptide(L)'
;MTLSPKFVQRNWEEHEDYWSSRLQILRNSLALVRSEFWHFERYFRQQSENPEKNPNFVKTIYEMESASFGQTVTRAQSLINNQHEFFDALFDKYDDDFFLRVLWKITSNITNQLDKVMLELWSIAVNSTDFDHFRLRSAVLEIDPCSIPTSWRLKGICHSADPSDYEDALSNSSPSVYSHF
;
A
#
# COMPACT_ATOMS: atom_id res chain seq x y z
N MET A 1 -37.22 -16.83 -29.94
CA MET A 1 -35.90 -17.23 -29.42
C MET A 1 -35.01 -16.01 -29.40
N THR A 2 -34.91 -15.35 -28.25
CA THR A 2 -34.01 -14.22 -28.02
C THR A 2 -32.63 -14.78 -27.72
N LEU A 3 -31.70 -14.59 -28.65
CA LEU A 3 -30.27 -14.83 -28.41
C LEU A 3 -29.81 -13.78 -27.42
N SER A 4 -29.71 -14.16 -26.14
CA SER A 4 -28.93 -13.38 -25.17
C SER A 4 -27.52 -13.19 -25.75
N PRO A 5 -26.93 -11.98 -25.69
CA PRO A 5 -25.57 -11.81 -26.15
C PRO A 5 -24.68 -12.71 -25.28
N LYS A 6 -23.88 -13.56 -25.93
CA LYS A 6 -22.82 -14.30 -25.26
C LYS A 6 -22.01 -13.28 -24.48
N PHE A 7 -21.95 -13.43 -23.16
CA PHE A 7 -21.00 -12.71 -22.31
C PHE A 7 -19.65 -12.76 -23.02
N VAL A 8 -19.11 -11.60 -23.37
CA VAL A 8 -17.80 -11.54 -23.96
C VAL A 8 -16.86 -11.98 -22.84
N GLN A 9 -16.41 -13.23 -22.92
CA GLN A 9 -15.35 -13.78 -22.08
C GLN A 9 -14.05 -13.07 -22.50
N ARG A 10 -13.95 -11.78 -22.15
CA ARG A 10 -12.75 -10.97 -22.32
C ARG A 10 -11.81 -11.41 -21.22
N ASN A 11 -10.96 -12.39 -21.53
CA ASN A 11 -9.92 -12.82 -20.61
C ASN A 11 -9.02 -11.61 -20.32
N TRP A 12 -8.83 -11.30 -19.03
CA TRP A 12 -7.96 -10.21 -18.57
C TRP A 12 -6.51 -10.32 -19.08
N GLU A 13 -6.12 -11.49 -19.59
CA GLU A 13 -4.86 -11.71 -20.29
C GLU A 13 -4.63 -10.78 -21.49
N GLU A 14 -5.71 -10.30 -22.13
CA GLU A 14 -5.66 -9.40 -23.29
C GLU A 14 -5.30 -7.94 -22.92
N HIS A 15 -5.35 -7.58 -21.63
CA HIS A 15 -5.00 -6.25 -21.11
C HIS A 15 -3.68 -6.25 -20.32
N GLU A 16 -2.73 -7.09 -20.71
CA GLU A 16 -1.48 -7.26 -19.98
C GLU A 16 -0.66 -5.96 -19.84
N ASP A 17 -0.50 -5.18 -20.91
CA ASP A 17 0.25 -3.91 -20.87
C ASP A 17 -0.38 -2.87 -19.93
N TYR A 18 -1.72 -2.88 -19.87
CA TYR A 18 -2.49 -2.00 -19.00
C TYR A 18 -2.27 -2.34 -17.53
N TRP A 19 -2.35 -3.61 -17.18
CA TRP A 19 -2.09 -4.08 -15.82
C TRP A 19 -0.63 -3.95 -15.42
N SER A 20 0.29 -4.27 -16.32
CA SER A 20 1.73 -4.14 -16.08
C SER A 20 2.10 -2.73 -15.63
N SER A 21 1.59 -1.72 -16.34
CA SER A 21 1.81 -0.31 -16.02
C SER A 21 1.23 0.08 -14.66
N ARG A 22 -0.02 -0.30 -14.38
CA ARG A 22 -0.68 -0.01 -13.09
C ARG A 22 0.04 -0.66 -11.91
N LEU A 23 0.36 -1.95 -12.03
CA LEU A 23 1.08 -2.70 -10.99
C LEU A 23 2.49 -2.14 -10.78
N GLN A 24 3.16 -1.67 -11.84
CA GLN A 24 4.45 -1.00 -11.73
C GLN A 24 4.34 0.33 -10.96
N ILE A 25 3.29 1.13 -11.17
CA ILE A 25 3.08 2.38 -10.42
C ILE A 25 2.92 2.10 -8.93
N LEU A 26 2.13 1.09 -8.56
CA LEU A 26 1.97 0.69 -7.15
C LEU A 26 3.29 0.23 -6.54
N ARG A 27 4.03 -0.65 -7.24
CA ARG A 27 5.36 -1.09 -6.80
C ARG A 27 6.31 0.07 -6.57
N ASN A 28 6.35 1.02 -7.51
CA ASN A 28 7.21 2.20 -7.40
C ASN A 28 6.83 3.07 -6.20
N SER A 29 5.54 3.23 -5.92
CA SER A 29 5.08 3.97 -4.75
C SER A 29 5.54 3.32 -3.44
N LEU A 30 5.47 1.99 -3.34
CA LEU A 30 5.94 1.26 -2.14
C LEU A 30 7.47 1.30 -2.01
N ALA A 31 8.19 1.23 -3.13
CA ALA A 31 9.64 1.40 -3.14
C ALA A 31 10.04 2.81 -2.69
N LEU A 32 9.28 3.83 -3.09
CA LEU A 32 9.47 5.20 -2.64
C LEU A 32 9.25 5.35 -1.13
N VAL A 33 8.18 4.77 -0.57
CA VAL A 33 7.96 4.74 0.89
C VAL A 33 9.19 4.18 1.62
N ARG A 34 9.72 3.04 1.19
CA ARG A 34 10.92 2.47 1.81
C ARG A 34 12.14 3.40 1.67
N SER A 35 12.35 3.94 0.47
CA SER A 35 13.49 4.82 0.20
C SER A 35 13.47 6.08 1.07
N GLU A 36 12.31 6.73 1.15
CA GLU A 36 12.11 7.94 1.96
C GLU A 36 12.28 7.65 3.44
N PHE A 37 11.80 6.50 3.93
CA PHE A 37 12.05 6.10 5.31
C PHE A 37 13.55 5.99 5.63
N TRP A 38 14.35 5.36 4.77
CA TRP A 38 15.80 5.25 4.99
C TRP A 38 16.51 6.60 4.88
N HIS A 39 16.03 7.50 4.02
CA HIS A 39 16.54 8.87 3.94
C HIS A 39 16.30 9.59 5.27
N PHE A 40 15.06 9.55 5.75
CA PHE A 40 14.65 10.08 7.05
C PHE A 40 15.47 9.48 8.20
N GLU A 41 15.55 8.16 8.33
CA GLU A 41 16.26 7.50 9.44
C GLU A 41 17.73 7.89 9.47
N ARG A 42 18.38 7.91 8.30
CA ARG A 42 19.79 8.31 8.16
C ARG A 42 19.99 9.77 8.55
N TYR A 43 19.15 10.66 8.03
CA TYR A 43 19.28 12.09 8.28
C TYR A 43 19.01 12.42 9.75
N PHE A 44 17.97 11.84 10.34
CA PHE A 44 17.67 12.00 11.76
C PHE A 44 18.84 11.53 12.64
N ARG A 45 19.37 10.31 12.38
CA ARG A 45 20.51 9.78 13.13
C ARG A 45 21.72 10.71 13.06
N GLN A 46 22.01 11.24 11.88
CA GLN A 46 23.13 12.17 11.69
C GLN A 46 22.97 13.46 12.53
N GLN A 47 21.74 13.97 12.68
CA GLN A 47 21.49 15.16 13.49
C GLN A 47 21.44 14.86 14.99
N SER A 48 20.89 13.71 15.40
CA SER A 48 20.74 13.34 16.81
C SER A 48 22.06 12.93 17.47
N GLU A 49 22.99 12.35 16.72
CA GLU A 49 24.33 11.98 17.20
C GLU A 49 25.32 13.17 17.18
N ASN A 50 24.92 14.33 16.63
CA ASN A 50 25.80 15.50 16.55
C ASN A 50 25.83 16.28 17.88
N PRO A 51 26.97 16.34 18.58
CA PRO A 51 27.08 16.99 19.88
C PRO A 51 26.92 18.52 19.84
N GLU A 52 27.03 19.15 18.66
CA GLU A 52 26.81 20.58 18.47
C GLU A 52 25.32 20.96 18.37
N LYS A 53 24.44 19.97 18.16
CA LYS A 53 23.00 20.21 18.02
C LYS A 53 22.33 20.16 19.38
N ASN A 54 21.51 21.18 19.67
CA ASN A 54 20.69 21.15 20.87
C ASN A 54 19.49 20.19 20.69
N PRO A 55 18.90 19.66 21.78
CA PRO A 55 17.77 18.73 21.71
C PRO A 55 16.53 19.30 20.98
N ASN A 56 16.29 20.61 21.09
CA ASN A 56 15.15 21.25 20.42
C ASN A 56 15.29 21.21 18.89
N PHE A 57 16.51 21.41 18.37
CA PHE A 57 16.79 21.30 16.95
C PHE A 57 16.56 19.88 16.45
N VAL A 58 17.06 18.87 17.18
CA VAL A 58 16.87 17.46 16.85
C VAL A 58 15.38 17.10 16.82
N LYS A 59 14.61 17.60 17.80
CA LYS A 59 13.16 17.45 17.84
C LYS A 59 12.47 18.09 16.62
N THR A 60 12.81 19.33 16.29
CA THR A 60 12.22 20.01 15.11
C THR A 60 12.54 19.28 13.80
N ILE A 61 13.77 18.82 13.62
CA ILE A 61 14.14 18.01 12.45
C ILE A 61 13.31 16.73 12.41
N TYR A 62 13.17 16.03 13.54
CA TYR A 62 12.35 14.83 13.60
C TYR A 62 10.90 15.09 13.17
N GLU A 63 10.27 16.14 13.71
CA GLU A 63 8.90 16.53 13.39
C GLU A 63 8.73 16.85 11.89
N MET A 64 9.66 17.63 11.32
CA MET A 64 9.61 18.00 9.90
C MET A 64 9.79 16.79 8.98
N GLU A 65 10.76 15.95 9.25
CA GLU A 65 11.09 14.80 8.40
C GLU A 65 10.07 13.67 8.54
N SER A 66 9.54 13.45 9.74
CA SER A 66 8.42 12.51 9.96
C SER A 66 7.14 12.97 9.25
N ALA A 67 6.84 14.28 9.24
CA ALA A 67 5.74 14.82 8.48
C ALA A 67 5.93 14.65 6.96
N SER A 68 7.14 14.91 6.45
CA SER A 68 7.50 14.67 5.05
C SER A 68 7.33 13.20 4.66
N PHE A 69 7.87 12.29 5.47
CA PHE A 69 7.71 10.86 5.27
C PHE A 69 6.23 10.42 5.33
N GLY A 70 5.45 10.96 6.27
CA GLY A 70 4.02 10.74 6.37
C GLY A 70 3.27 11.11 5.09
N GLN A 71 3.63 12.21 4.43
CA GLN A 71 3.04 12.58 3.13
C GLN A 71 3.33 11.53 2.04
N THR A 72 4.52 10.94 2.04
CA THR A 72 4.86 9.85 1.10
C THR A 72 4.01 8.62 1.35
N VAL A 73 3.79 8.25 2.61
CA VAL A 73 2.90 7.13 2.99
C VAL A 73 1.46 7.41 2.58
N THR A 74 0.94 8.60 2.86
CA THR A 74 -0.42 9.02 2.47
C THR A 74 -0.62 8.98 0.95
N ARG A 75 0.38 9.44 0.16
CA ARG A 75 0.31 9.33 -1.32
C ARG A 75 0.21 7.88 -1.79
N ALA A 76 0.96 6.97 -1.17
CA ALA A 76 0.89 5.55 -1.48
C ALA A 76 -0.50 4.97 -1.13
N GLN A 77 -1.05 5.31 0.03
CA GLN A 77 -2.42 4.92 0.41
C GLN A 77 -3.45 5.44 -0.59
N SER A 78 -3.38 6.72 -0.98
CA SER A 78 -4.29 7.29 -1.96
C SER A 78 -4.21 6.58 -3.32
N LEU A 79 -3.01 6.21 -3.79
CA LEU A 79 -2.84 5.46 -5.03
C LEU A 79 -3.51 4.09 -4.98
N ILE A 80 -3.42 3.40 -3.83
CA ILE A 80 -4.03 2.09 -3.63
C ILE A 80 -5.55 2.21 -3.51
N ASN A 81 -6.06 3.17 -2.74
CA ASN A 81 -7.49 3.39 -2.61
C ASN A 81 -8.13 3.74 -3.96
N ASN A 82 -7.46 4.54 -4.79
CA ASN A 82 -7.89 4.80 -6.17
C ASN A 82 -7.91 3.52 -7.03
N GLN A 83 -7.11 2.50 -6.72
CA GLN A 83 -7.24 1.19 -7.39
C GLN A 83 -8.42 0.40 -6.86
N HIS A 84 -8.72 0.44 -5.56
CA HIS A 84 -9.90 -0.20 -5.00
C HIS A 84 -11.19 0.36 -5.62
N GLU A 85 -11.33 1.70 -5.70
CA GLU A 85 -12.46 2.33 -6.41
C GLU A 85 -12.57 1.90 -7.87
N PHE A 86 -11.43 1.71 -8.54
CA PHE A 86 -11.37 1.21 -9.90
C PHE A 86 -11.77 -0.27 -9.99
N PHE A 87 -11.38 -1.10 -9.03
CA PHE A 87 -11.77 -2.51 -8.96
C PHE A 87 -13.27 -2.66 -8.73
N ASP A 88 -13.87 -1.85 -7.85
CA ASP A 88 -15.34 -1.82 -7.64
C ASP A 88 -16.09 -1.60 -8.96
N ALA A 89 -15.66 -0.60 -9.74
CA ALA A 89 -16.25 -0.31 -11.03
C ALA A 89 -16.06 -1.42 -12.09
N LEU A 90 -15.12 -2.36 -11.86
CA LEU A 90 -14.89 -3.52 -12.70
C LEU A 90 -15.66 -4.75 -12.22
N PHE A 91 -15.81 -4.96 -10.91
CA PHE A 91 -16.63 -6.04 -10.36
C PHE A 91 -18.07 -5.98 -10.89
N ASP A 92 -18.63 -4.78 -11.05
CA ASP A 92 -19.98 -4.58 -11.62
C ASP A 92 -20.11 -4.97 -13.11
N LYS A 93 -18.98 -5.14 -13.82
CA LYS A 93 -18.94 -5.27 -15.29
C LYS A 93 -18.52 -6.66 -15.77
N TYR A 94 -17.90 -7.47 -14.92
CA TYR A 94 -17.29 -8.74 -15.32
C TYR A 94 -17.60 -9.85 -14.31
N ASP A 95 -18.20 -10.94 -14.81
CA ASP A 95 -18.53 -12.12 -13.99
C ASP A 95 -17.28 -12.96 -13.62
N ASP A 96 -16.24 -12.95 -14.46
CA ASP A 96 -14.94 -13.55 -14.15
C ASP A 96 -14.06 -12.53 -13.44
N ASP A 97 -14.26 -12.46 -12.13
CA ASP A 97 -13.66 -11.47 -11.26
C ASP A 97 -12.53 -12.01 -10.39
N PHE A 98 -12.15 -13.30 -10.54
CA PHE A 98 -11.16 -13.93 -9.67
C PHE A 98 -9.82 -13.18 -9.68
N PHE A 99 -9.37 -12.77 -10.86
CA PHE A 99 -8.19 -11.93 -11.03
C PHE A 99 -8.28 -10.62 -10.21
N LEU A 100 -9.45 -9.98 -10.20
CA LEU A 100 -9.69 -8.76 -9.45
C LEU A 100 -9.77 -9.03 -7.95
N ARG A 101 -10.35 -10.15 -7.51
CA ARG A 101 -10.36 -10.57 -6.09
C ARG A 101 -8.95 -10.81 -5.56
N VAL A 102 -8.10 -11.45 -6.36
CA VAL A 102 -6.69 -11.66 -6.03
C VAL A 102 -5.97 -10.32 -5.85
N LEU A 103 -6.14 -9.40 -6.81
CA LEU A 103 -5.58 -8.06 -6.71
C LEU A 103 -6.10 -7.29 -5.51
N TRP A 104 -7.41 -7.32 -5.28
CA TRP A 104 -8.05 -6.68 -4.15
C TRP A 104 -7.46 -7.14 -2.82
N LYS A 105 -7.33 -8.46 -2.62
CA LYS A 105 -6.75 -9.02 -1.40
C LYS A 105 -5.29 -8.56 -1.20
N ILE A 106 -4.50 -8.58 -2.27
CA ILE A 106 -3.10 -8.11 -2.24
C ILE A 106 -3.03 -6.63 -1.87
N THR A 107 -3.80 -5.78 -2.53
CA THR A 107 -3.78 -4.33 -2.28
C THR A 107 -4.33 -3.99 -0.90
N SER A 108 -5.35 -4.69 -0.41
CA SER A 108 -5.89 -4.51 0.95
C SER A 108 -4.89 -4.87 2.03
N ASN A 109 -4.09 -5.94 1.85
CA ASN A 109 -3.01 -6.26 2.78
C ASN A 109 -1.95 -5.15 2.83
N ILE A 110 -1.66 -4.51 1.69
CA ILE A 110 -0.72 -3.39 1.63
C ILE A 110 -1.30 -2.15 2.29
N THR A 111 -2.60 -1.86 2.11
CA THR A 111 -3.27 -0.77 2.84
C THR A 111 -3.09 -0.96 4.35
N ASN A 112 -3.33 -2.16 4.87
CA ASN A 112 -3.13 -2.46 6.29
C ASN A 112 -1.68 -2.22 6.76
N GLN A 113 -0.69 -2.55 5.92
CA GLN A 113 0.72 -2.27 6.22
C GLN A 113 1.02 -0.76 6.25
N LEU A 114 0.47 0.02 5.32
CA LEU A 114 0.61 1.47 5.30
C LEU A 114 -0.11 2.12 6.49
N ASP A 115 -1.28 1.61 6.89
CA ASP A 115 -2.02 2.08 8.06
C ASP A 115 -1.22 1.87 9.35
N LYS A 116 -0.54 0.73 9.50
CA LYS A 116 0.39 0.50 10.61
C LYS A 116 1.48 1.57 10.65
N VAL A 117 2.09 1.90 9.49
CA VAL A 117 3.12 2.96 9.43
C VAL A 117 2.55 4.31 9.86
N MET A 118 1.35 4.67 9.39
CA MET A 118 0.69 5.91 9.80
C MET A 118 0.41 5.91 11.31
N LEU A 119 -0.13 4.83 11.87
CA LEU A 119 -0.40 4.71 13.30
C LEU A 119 0.87 4.90 14.15
N GLU A 120 2.00 4.34 13.72
CA GLU A 120 3.28 4.55 14.42
C GLU A 120 3.76 6.01 14.31
N LEU A 121 3.61 6.66 13.14
CA LEU A 121 3.92 8.09 13.01
C LEU A 121 3.05 8.96 13.94
N TRP A 122 1.74 8.69 14.02
CA TRP A 122 0.82 9.35 14.94
C TRP A 122 1.18 9.11 16.40
N SER A 123 1.48 7.87 16.76
CA SER A 123 1.90 7.51 18.12
C SER A 123 3.11 8.32 18.55
N ILE A 124 4.09 8.50 17.67
CA ILE A 124 5.29 9.29 17.98
C ILE A 124 4.96 10.79 18.10
N ALA A 125 4.10 11.32 17.23
CA ALA A 125 3.68 12.72 17.31
C ALA A 125 2.94 13.04 18.63
N VAL A 126 2.16 12.09 19.16
CA VAL A 126 1.35 12.27 20.38
C VAL A 126 2.15 11.93 21.65
N ASN A 127 2.89 10.83 21.67
CA ASN A 127 3.57 10.28 22.86
C ASN A 127 5.04 10.72 22.96
N SER A 128 5.32 11.98 22.63
CA SER A 128 6.62 12.65 22.33
C SER A 128 7.85 12.44 23.26
N THR A 129 7.85 11.48 24.17
CA THR A 129 8.87 11.33 25.21
C THR A 129 10.09 10.53 24.81
N ASP A 130 10.01 9.58 23.85
CA ASP A 130 11.17 8.69 23.56
C ASP A 130 11.45 8.35 22.09
N PHE A 131 10.76 8.96 21.12
CA PHE A 131 10.93 8.65 19.68
C PHE A 131 11.11 7.14 19.44
N ASP A 132 10.11 6.31 19.74
CA ASP A 132 10.24 4.84 19.57
C ASP A 132 10.32 4.46 18.07
N HIS A 133 11.51 4.63 17.51
CA HIS A 133 11.84 4.39 16.10
C HIS A 133 11.79 2.91 15.75
N PHE A 134 11.87 2.01 16.74
CA PHE A 134 11.93 0.58 16.48
C PHE A 134 10.62 0.08 15.88
N ARG A 135 9.50 0.58 16.41
CA ARG A 135 8.16 0.21 15.92
C ARG A 135 7.90 0.75 14.51
N LEU A 136 8.19 2.03 14.28
CA LEU A 136 8.07 2.64 12.95
C LEU A 136 8.94 1.91 11.91
N ARG A 137 10.20 1.63 12.25
CA ARG A 137 11.10 0.88 11.39
C ARG A 137 10.57 -0.52 11.08
N SER A 138 10.08 -1.22 12.10
CA SER A 138 9.52 -2.56 11.92
C SER A 138 8.32 -2.54 10.99
N ALA A 139 7.40 -1.59 11.16
CA ALA A 139 6.24 -1.41 10.28
C ALA A 139 6.64 -1.11 8.82
N VAL A 140 7.65 -0.28 8.59
CA VAL A 140 8.13 0.01 7.22
C VAL A 140 8.82 -1.21 6.59
N LEU A 141 9.53 -2.03 7.39
CA LEU A 141 10.18 -3.25 6.89
C LEU A 141 9.19 -4.33 6.45
N GLU A 142 7.96 -4.33 6.98
CA GLU A 142 6.87 -5.22 6.51
C GLU A 142 6.40 -4.87 5.09
N ILE A 143 6.59 -3.63 4.63
CA ILE A 143 6.24 -3.20 3.29
C ILE A 143 7.25 -3.79 2.31
N ASP A 144 6.83 -4.77 1.51
CA ASP A 144 7.61 -5.27 0.38
C ASP A 144 6.97 -4.85 -0.95
N PRO A 145 7.63 -4.00 -1.77
CA PRO A 145 7.16 -3.66 -3.09
C PRO A 145 6.88 -4.88 -3.97
N CYS A 146 7.63 -5.98 -3.81
CA CYS A 146 7.41 -7.21 -4.55
C CYS A 146 6.14 -7.98 -4.14
N SER A 147 5.45 -7.54 -3.08
CA SER A 147 4.11 -8.04 -2.71
C SER A 147 3.06 -7.69 -3.77
N ILE A 148 3.21 -6.58 -4.49
CA ILE A 148 2.45 -6.34 -5.72
C ILE A 148 3.10 -7.19 -6.83
N PRO A 149 2.41 -8.19 -7.39
CA PRO A 149 2.98 -9.05 -8.42
C PRO A 149 3.15 -8.29 -9.75
N THR A 150 4.01 -8.82 -10.61
CA THR A 150 3.98 -8.49 -12.05
C THR A 150 2.75 -9.12 -12.70
N SER A 151 2.36 -8.64 -13.89
CA SER A 151 1.26 -9.26 -14.67
C SER A 151 1.44 -10.77 -14.83
N TRP A 152 2.65 -11.20 -15.21
CA TRP A 152 3.01 -12.60 -15.36
C TRP A 152 2.86 -13.39 -14.05
N ARG A 153 3.37 -12.86 -12.93
CA ARG A 153 3.28 -13.55 -11.63
C ARG A 153 1.84 -13.62 -11.15
N LEU A 154 1.05 -12.58 -11.40
CA LEU A 154 -0.37 -12.53 -11.06
C LEU A 154 -1.18 -13.56 -11.84
N LYS A 155 -0.92 -13.70 -13.16
CA LYS A 155 -1.48 -14.80 -13.96
C LYS A 155 -1.14 -16.15 -13.34
N GLY A 156 0.13 -16.37 -12.97
CA GLY A 156 0.55 -17.61 -12.31
C GLY A 156 -0.18 -17.90 -10.99
N ILE A 157 -0.40 -16.87 -10.17
CA ILE A 157 -1.20 -16.98 -8.94
C ILE A 157 -2.64 -17.38 -9.30
N CYS A 158 -3.28 -16.68 -10.24
CA CYS A 158 -4.66 -16.98 -10.62
C CYS A 158 -4.84 -18.40 -11.20
N HIS A 159 -3.80 -18.98 -11.80
CA HIS A 159 -3.84 -20.36 -12.33
C HIS A 159 -3.69 -21.44 -11.27
N SER A 160 -3.11 -21.12 -10.11
CA SER A 160 -2.73 -22.10 -9.09
C SER A 160 -3.44 -21.91 -7.74
N ALA A 161 -4.05 -20.75 -7.53
CA ALA A 161 -4.78 -20.41 -6.32
C ALA A 161 -6.12 -21.14 -6.24
N ASP A 162 -6.51 -21.50 -5.02
CA ASP A 162 -7.86 -21.99 -4.73
C ASP A 162 -8.83 -20.79 -4.67
N PRO A 163 -9.94 -20.78 -5.44
CA PRO A 163 -10.92 -19.70 -5.40
C PRO A 163 -11.48 -19.41 -4.00
N SER A 164 -11.59 -20.43 -3.14
CA SER A 164 -12.11 -20.29 -1.77
C SER A 164 -11.26 -19.38 -0.88
N ASP A 165 -9.96 -19.25 -1.17
CA ASP A 165 -9.05 -18.35 -0.46
C ASP A 165 -9.37 -16.87 -0.69
N TYR A 166 -10.27 -16.54 -1.63
CA TYR A 166 -10.57 -15.17 -2.03
C TYR A 166 -12.07 -14.83 -1.98
N GLU A 167 -12.90 -15.73 -1.44
CA GLU A 167 -14.33 -15.47 -1.25
C GLU A 167 -14.58 -14.31 -0.26
N ASP A 168 -13.71 -14.18 0.75
CA ASP A 168 -13.76 -13.14 1.78
C ASP A 168 -13.09 -11.82 1.37
N ALA A 169 -12.44 -11.77 0.21
CA ALA A 169 -11.62 -10.63 -0.21
C ALA A 169 -12.41 -9.31 -0.20
N LEU A 170 -13.67 -9.34 -0.63
CA LEU A 170 -14.57 -8.19 -0.66
C LEU A 170 -15.24 -7.90 0.70
N SER A 171 -15.29 -8.89 1.59
CA SER A 171 -15.94 -8.76 2.91
C SER A 171 -15.08 -8.01 3.93
N ASN A 172 -13.76 -8.00 3.74
CA ASN A 172 -12.81 -7.21 4.52
C ASN A 172 -12.70 -5.77 3.97
N SER A 173 -13.81 -5.23 3.47
CA SER A 173 -13.90 -3.94 2.77
C SER A 173 -13.12 -2.85 3.48
N SER A 174 -12.18 -2.25 2.73
CA SER A 174 -11.42 -1.02 2.92
C SER A 174 -11.26 -0.54 4.36
N PRO A 175 -10.02 -0.44 4.89
CA PRO A 175 -9.74 0.47 5.99
C PRO A 175 -10.22 1.85 5.57
N SER A 176 -11.37 2.24 6.08
CA SER A 176 -11.85 3.59 5.98
C SER A 176 -10.75 4.45 6.57
N VAL A 177 -10.18 5.33 5.73
CA VAL A 177 -9.28 6.41 6.17
C VAL A 177 -9.96 7.28 7.25
N TYR A 178 -11.26 7.09 7.49
CA TYR A 178 -12.08 7.75 8.50
C TYR A 178 -12.55 6.89 9.68
N SER A 179 -12.14 5.63 9.86
CA SER A 179 -12.56 4.90 11.09
C SER A 179 -11.84 5.35 12.37
N HIS A 180 -10.89 6.29 12.25
CA HIS A 180 -10.12 6.84 13.37
C HIS A 180 -10.16 8.38 13.44
N PHE A 181 -11.10 9.02 12.74
CA PHE A 181 -11.43 10.44 12.96
C PHE A 181 -12.71 10.60 13.78
#